data_AF-A0A497R043-F1
#
_entry.id   AF-A0A497R043-F1
#
_cell.length_a   1.000
_cell.length_b   1.000
_cell.length_c   1.000
_cell.angle_alpha   90.00
_cell.angle_beta   90.00
_cell.angle_gamma   90.00
#
_symmetry.space_group_name_H-M   'P 1'
#
loop_
_entity.id
_entity.type
_entity.pdbx_description
1 polymer ?
#
loop_
_entity_poly.entity_id
_entity_poly.type
_entity_poly.pdbx_seq_one_letter_code
_entity_poly.pdbx_strand_id
1 'polypeptide(L)'
;DAFAKIGGEDIIHALESVIENDSDDDIRIKAINALVEINAANSGTILTAILYEDSSFNVRKAAGKALGLIGGVNDIPPLVDMLQNLEEDEAILEIVKETLLKLGQKGYASALVGLIKNTDDIDIKDEATRMIVDIEPLKAIPELLPLLRDKDSLLRSLTAFMLSEIGKKIGFDDYEELIQAYESGAVERNLAQKQVMYELELKKQDILEKLQTAEAEIALQKERELNLRKIIKRYSEISLERMASLLKFKDTLELEKWLLELPDELAFQVQKDVVRIPQILQDETIEAEEAISKILDSFKEVGSYTCHNCGYPIEKDFKLCPDCGEPIPHCEICKLPISFGETYGFCPLCEAKGHLPHFQEWVKANGTCPHCLQKIPLEGIVPVEHTIKKR
;
A
#
# COMPACT_ATOMS: atom_id res chain seq x y z
N ASP A 1 -11.26 16.34 -20.49
CA ASP A 1 -12.49 16.48 -21.30
C ASP A 1 -12.70 17.81 -22.02
N ALA A 2 -12.41 18.99 -21.44
CA ALA A 2 -12.64 20.27 -22.12
C ALA A 2 -11.61 20.60 -23.24
N PHE A 3 -10.35 20.12 -23.13
CA PHE A 3 -9.31 20.34 -24.15
C PHE A 3 -9.40 19.39 -25.35
N ALA A 4 -10.02 18.21 -25.20
CA ALA A 4 -10.14 17.21 -26.27
C ALA A 4 -11.14 17.59 -27.39
N LYS A 5 -11.91 18.68 -27.21
CA LYS A 5 -13.01 19.06 -28.13
C LYS A 5 -12.78 20.32 -28.93
N ILE A 6 -11.69 21.05 -28.73
CA ILE A 6 -11.38 22.28 -29.48
C ILE A 6 -9.93 22.16 -29.98
N GLY A 7 -9.76 21.56 -31.16
CA GLY A 7 -8.48 21.58 -31.90
C GLY A 7 -7.52 20.39 -31.71
N GLY A 8 -8.00 19.21 -31.33
CA GLY A 8 -7.14 18.06 -30.98
C GLY A 8 -6.02 17.73 -31.98
N GLU A 9 -6.34 17.56 -33.28
CA GLU A 9 -5.32 17.28 -34.31
C GLU A 9 -4.50 18.53 -34.68
N ASP A 10 -5.13 19.69 -34.78
CA ASP A 10 -4.45 20.95 -35.13
C ASP A 10 -3.41 21.35 -34.07
N ILE A 11 -3.69 21.10 -32.79
CA ILE A 11 -2.78 21.33 -31.68
C ILE A 11 -1.63 20.33 -31.70
N ILE A 12 -1.90 19.05 -31.99
CA ILE A 12 -0.85 18.04 -32.13
C ILE A 12 0.11 18.47 -33.24
N HIS A 13 -0.37 18.77 -34.44
CA HIS A 13 0.49 19.20 -35.55
C HIS A 13 1.27 20.50 -35.27
N ALA A 14 0.66 21.45 -34.56
CA ALA A 14 1.37 22.65 -34.14
C ALA A 14 2.51 22.33 -33.17
N LEU A 15 2.28 21.45 -32.20
CA LEU A 15 3.31 20.99 -31.27
C LEU A 15 4.40 20.19 -31.98
N GLU A 16 4.05 19.29 -32.90
CA GLU A 16 5.00 18.54 -33.72
C GLU A 16 5.89 19.48 -34.54
N SER A 17 5.31 20.52 -35.15
CA SER A 17 6.07 21.53 -35.88
C SER A 17 7.03 22.31 -34.98
N VAL A 18 6.64 22.64 -33.74
CA VAL A 18 7.53 23.27 -32.76
C VAL A 18 8.68 22.34 -32.37
N ILE A 19 8.40 21.06 -32.19
CA ILE A 19 9.43 20.04 -31.89
C ILE A 19 10.42 19.90 -33.04
N GLU A 20 10.00 20.01 -34.31
CA GLU A 20 10.94 19.86 -35.44
C GLU A 20 11.76 21.13 -35.72
N ASN A 21 11.16 22.31 -35.55
CA ASN A 21 11.67 23.53 -36.18
C ASN A 21 12.18 24.57 -35.19
N ASP A 22 11.86 24.48 -33.89
CA ASP A 22 12.31 25.47 -32.92
C ASP A 22 13.79 25.26 -32.55
N SER A 23 14.57 26.34 -32.63
CA SER A 23 15.99 26.32 -32.32
C SER A 23 16.30 26.16 -30.83
N ASP A 24 15.34 26.44 -29.95
CA ASP A 24 15.53 26.37 -28.49
C ASP A 24 15.12 25.00 -27.94
N ASP A 25 16.10 24.27 -27.40
CA ASP A 25 15.93 22.95 -26.79
C ASP A 25 14.83 22.94 -25.70
N ASP A 26 14.74 23.99 -24.89
CA ASP A 26 13.76 24.07 -23.81
C ASP A 26 12.33 24.24 -24.36
N ILE A 27 12.19 24.91 -25.51
CA ILE A 27 10.90 25.06 -26.20
C ILE A 27 10.49 23.70 -26.80
N ARG A 28 11.43 22.99 -27.45
CA ARG A 28 11.17 21.64 -27.96
C ARG A 28 10.76 20.67 -26.85
N ILE A 29 11.45 20.68 -25.71
CA ILE A 29 11.10 19.84 -24.54
C ILE A 29 9.71 20.18 -24.00
N LYS A 30 9.35 21.46 -23.91
CA LYS A 30 8.01 21.87 -23.46
C LYS A 30 6.93 21.37 -24.43
N ALA A 31 7.18 21.42 -25.74
CA ALA A 31 6.26 20.90 -26.73
C ALA A 31 6.11 19.37 -26.62
N ILE A 32 7.20 18.63 -26.40
CA ILE A 32 7.16 17.18 -26.11
C ILE A 32 6.32 16.89 -24.86
N ASN A 33 6.52 17.64 -23.77
CA ASN A 33 5.74 17.46 -22.54
C ASN A 33 4.25 17.78 -22.75
N ALA A 34 3.93 18.80 -23.57
CA ALA A 34 2.55 19.12 -23.92
C ALA A 34 1.86 17.98 -24.69
N LEU A 35 2.58 17.27 -25.59
CA LEU A 35 2.06 16.06 -26.25
C LEU A 35 1.70 14.96 -25.24
N VAL A 36 2.49 14.81 -24.17
CA VAL A 36 2.19 13.86 -23.08
C VAL A 36 0.94 14.29 -22.30
N GLU A 37 0.83 15.57 -21.93
CA GLU A 37 -0.32 16.10 -21.18
C GLU A 37 -1.65 15.91 -21.93
N ILE A 38 -1.64 16.02 -23.26
CA ILE A 38 -2.83 15.80 -24.09
C ILE A 38 -3.01 14.34 -24.54
N ASN A 39 -2.09 13.44 -24.12
CA ASN A 39 -2.08 12.03 -24.48
C ASN A 39 -2.11 11.79 -26.00
N ALA A 40 -1.24 12.47 -26.75
CA ALA A 40 -1.15 12.41 -28.20
C ALA A 40 -0.51 11.08 -28.69
N ALA A 41 -1.23 9.97 -28.57
CA ALA A 41 -0.71 8.64 -28.90
C ALA A 41 -0.30 8.44 -30.37
N ASN A 42 -0.75 9.33 -31.27
CA ASN A 42 -0.38 9.29 -32.69
C ASN A 42 0.97 9.99 -33.00
N SER A 43 1.58 10.66 -32.02
CA SER A 43 2.87 11.35 -32.20
C SER A 43 4.08 10.43 -32.01
N GLY A 44 3.88 9.11 -31.97
CA GLY A 44 4.96 8.14 -31.81
C GLY A 44 6.04 8.26 -32.88
N THR A 45 5.65 8.38 -34.16
CA THR A 45 6.60 8.49 -35.28
C THR A 45 7.55 9.69 -35.14
N ILE A 46 7.02 10.87 -34.81
CA ILE A 46 7.85 12.07 -34.65
C ILE A 46 8.74 11.96 -33.41
N LEU A 47 8.21 11.44 -32.29
CA LEU A 47 9.03 11.27 -31.09
C LEU A 47 10.15 10.24 -31.31
N THR A 48 9.94 9.20 -32.12
CA THR A 48 11.02 8.27 -32.51
C THR A 48 12.08 8.98 -33.34
N ALA A 49 11.68 9.79 -34.33
CA ALA A 49 12.61 10.55 -35.15
C ALA A 49 13.45 11.52 -34.29
N ILE A 50 12.82 12.22 -33.34
CA ILE A 50 13.51 13.15 -32.43
C ILE A 50 14.42 12.41 -31.46
N LEU A 51 14.02 11.24 -30.95
CA LEU A 51 14.89 10.40 -30.13
C LEU A 51 16.14 9.96 -30.90
N TYR A 52 16.04 9.77 -32.22
CA TYR A 52 17.15 9.31 -33.06
C TYR A 52 18.05 10.47 -33.53
N GLU A 53 17.47 11.57 -34.00
CA GLU A 53 18.19 12.57 -34.81
C GLU A 53 18.47 13.91 -34.10
N ASP A 54 17.77 14.23 -32.99
CA ASP A 54 17.92 15.56 -32.38
C ASP A 54 19.33 15.75 -31.80
N SER A 55 19.96 16.88 -32.12
CA SER A 55 21.31 17.21 -31.66
C SER A 55 21.43 17.31 -30.13
N SER A 56 20.35 17.66 -29.44
CA SER A 56 20.31 17.85 -27.99
C SER A 56 19.97 16.58 -27.25
N PHE A 57 20.89 16.10 -26.41
CA PHE A 57 20.68 14.94 -25.55
C PHE A 57 19.43 15.08 -24.66
N ASN A 58 19.15 16.28 -24.15
CA ASN A 58 17.99 16.52 -23.30
C ASN A 58 16.67 16.39 -24.06
N VAL A 59 16.64 16.83 -25.33
CA VAL A 59 15.48 16.68 -26.21
C VAL A 59 15.28 15.22 -26.58
N ARG A 60 16.35 14.50 -26.97
CA ARG A 60 16.30 13.05 -27.21
C ARG A 60 15.76 12.28 -25.99
N LYS A 61 16.27 12.59 -24.80
CA LYS A 61 15.80 12.00 -23.53
C LYS A 61 14.33 12.31 -23.23
N ALA A 62 13.87 13.54 -23.50
CA ALA A 62 12.47 13.90 -23.36
C ALA A 62 11.59 13.10 -24.33
N ALA A 63 12.02 12.93 -25.58
CA ALA A 63 11.29 12.17 -26.59
C ALA A 63 11.15 10.69 -26.21
N GLY A 64 12.22 10.03 -25.78
CA GLY A 64 12.15 8.63 -25.30
C GLY A 64 11.23 8.47 -24.08
N LYS A 65 11.30 9.40 -23.11
CA LYS A 65 10.35 9.40 -21.98
C LYS A 65 8.91 9.58 -22.42
N ALA A 66 8.65 10.48 -23.36
CA ALA A 66 7.31 10.72 -23.90
C ALA A 66 6.79 9.48 -24.65
N LEU A 67 7.61 8.85 -25.49
CA LEU A 67 7.29 7.57 -26.14
C LEU A 67 6.90 6.50 -25.13
N GLY A 68 7.63 6.37 -24.02
CA GLY A 68 7.28 5.41 -22.98
C GLY A 68 5.93 5.68 -22.30
N LEU A 69 5.41 6.91 -22.38
CA LEU A 69 4.15 7.31 -21.76
C LEU A 69 2.95 7.26 -22.72
N ILE A 70 3.13 7.69 -23.97
CA ILE A 70 2.04 7.85 -24.95
C ILE A 70 2.20 6.99 -26.21
N GLY A 71 3.38 6.42 -26.45
CA GLY A 71 3.66 5.59 -27.62
C GLY A 71 2.90 4.26 -27.59
N GLY A 72 2.83 3.63 -28.75
CA GLY A 72 2.11 2.38 -28.97
C GLY A 72 2.96 1.28 -29.58
N VAL A 73 2.34 0.14 -29.86
CA VAL A 73 2.99 -1.03 -30.46
C VAL A 73 3.69 -0.73 -31.79
N ASN A 74 3.20 0.28 -32.52
CA ASN A 74 3.77 0.68 -33.81
C ASN A 74 5.12 1.40 -33.68
N ASP A 75 5.47 1.89 -32.48
CA ASP A 75 6.73 2.57 -32.21
C ASP A 75 7.84 1.60 -31.80
N ILE A 76 7.48 0.34 -31.51
CA ILE A 76 8.43 -0.71 -31.12
C ILE A 76 9.40 -1.05 -32.26
N PRO A 77 8.99 -1.34 -33.51
CA PRO A 77 9.93 -1.72 -34.56
C PRO A 77 11.02 -0.66 -34.84
N PRO A 78 10.71 0.65 -34.94
CA PRO A 78 11.74 1.68 -35.07
C PRO A 78 12.70 1.75 -33.87
N LEU A 79 12.20 1.65 -32.64
CA LEU A 79 13.05 1.62 -31.43
C LEU A 79 13.95 0.38 -31.40
N VAL A 80 13.45 -0.75 -31.89
CA VAL A 80 14.21 -2.00 -32.03
C VAL A 80 15.27 -1.88 -33.14
N ASP A 81 15.01 -1.12 -34.20
CA ASP A 81 16.00 -0.80 -35.23
C ASP A 81 17.11 0.12 -34.69
N MET A 82 16.77 1.07 -33.82
CA MET A 82 17.76 1.90 -33.13
C MET A 82 18.72 1.08 -32.25
N LEU A 83 18.28 -0.08 -31.73
CA LEU A 83 19.18 -1.02 -31.03
C LEU A 83 20.24 -1.63 -31.95
N GLN A 84 20.14 -1.47 -33.28
CA GLN A 84 21.12 -2.02 -34.22
C GLN A 84 22.31 -1.10 -34.49
N ASN A 85 22.18 0.20 -34.21
CA ASN A 85 23.22 1.20 -34.48
C ASN A 85 24.01 1.53 -33.20
N LEU A 86 24.48 0.50 -32.51
CA LEU A 86 25.04 0.52 -31.14
C LEU A 86 26.32 1.37 -30.94
N GLU A 87 26.94 1.88 -32.00
CA GLU A 87 28.25 2.53 -31.92
C GLU A 87 28.20 4.02 -31.51
N GLU A 88 27.04 4.70 -31.53
CA GLU A 88 27.02 6.18 -31.50
C GLU A 88 26.70 6.86 -30.14
N ASP A 89 25.95 6.28 -29.20
CA ASP A 89 25.70 6.91 -27.87
C ASP A 89 25.09 5.94 -26.83
N GLU A 90 25.89 5.42 -25.89
CA GLU A 90 25.44 4.49 -24.83
C GLU A 90 24.30 5.06 -23.96
N ALA A 91 24.27 6.38 -23.76
CA ALA A 91 23.24 7.01 -22.95
C ALA A 91 21.87 7.03 -23.67
N ILE A 92 21.87 7.09 -25.01
CA ILE A 92 20.65 7.00 -25.83
C ILE A 92 20.16 5.56 -25.90
N LEU A 93 21.07 4.60 -25.95
CA LEU A 93 20.72 3.19 -25.88
C LEU A 93 19.94 2.87 -24.59
N GLU A 94 20.39 3.39 -23.44
CA GLU A 94 19.67 3.20 -22.18
C GLU A 94 18.26 3.83 -22.22
N ILE A 95 18.11 4.99 -22.86
CA ILE A 95 16.80 5.62 -23.05
C ILE A 95 15.90 4.77 -23.95
N VAL A 96 16.42 4.19 -25.03
CA VAL A 96 15.66 3.29 -25.92
C VAL A 96 15.21 2.04 -25.15
N LYS A 97 16.09 1.44 -24.34
CA LYS A 97 15.76 0.30 -23.47
C LYS A 97 14.66 0.64 -22.47
N GLU A 98 14.80 1.76 -21.74
CA GLU A 98 13.77 2.25 -20.81
C GLU A 98 12.43 2.52 -21.52
N THR A 99 12.48 3.04 -22.75
CA THR A 99 11.30 3.34 -23.56
C THR A 99 10.59 2.05 -23.95
N LEU A 100 11.34 1.06 -24.46
CA LEU A 100 10.81 -0.26 -24.80
C LEU A 100 10.24 -1.01 -23.59
N LEU A 101 10.86 -0.88 -22.41
CA LEU A 101 10.33 -1.38 -21.14
C LEU A 101 8.95 -0.77 -20.83
N LYS A 102 8.81 0.55 -20.96
CA LYS A 102 7.55 1.26 -20.66
C LYS A 102 6.45 1.00 -21.69
N LEU A 103 6.82 0.81 -22.96
CA LEU A 103 5.92 0.39 -24.04
C LEU A 103 5.45 -1.06 -23.91
N GLY A 104 6.02 -1.83 -22.97
CA GLY A 104 5.78 -3.24 -22.68
C GLY A 104 4.33 -3.58 -22.32
N GLN A 105 3.40 -3.43 -23.26
CA GLN A 105 2.03 -3.84 -23.06
C GLN A 105 1.54 -4.82 -24.12
N LYS A 106 1.98 -4.73 -25.39
CA LYS A 106 1.72 -5.73 -26.46
C LYS A 106 2.78 -5.66 -27.57
N GLY A 107 3.30 -6.81 -28.01
CA GLY A 107 4.14 -6.93 -29.23
C GLY A 107 5.65 -6.69 -29.06
N TYR A 108 6.11 -6.36 -27.86
CA TYR A 108 7.53 -6.17 -27.57
C TYR A 108 8.36 -7.46 -27.77
N ALA A 109 7.93 -8.58 -27.18
CA ALA A 109 8.64 -9.85 -27.29
C ALA A 109 8.71 -10.35 -28.74
N SER A 110 7.63 -10.21 -29.51
CA SER A 110 7.61 -10.61 -30.92
C SER A 110 8.51 -9.72 -31.78
N ALA A 111 8.59 -8.41 -31.50
CA ALA A 111 9.50 -7.50 -32.18
C ALA A 111 10.97 -7.86 -31.91
N LEU A 112 11.36 -8.14 -30.67
CA LEU A 112 12.73 -8.55 -30.33
C LEU A 112 13.09 -9.94 -30.87
N VAL A 113 12.13 -10.88 -30.89
CA VAL A 113 12.33 -12.15 -31.60
C VAL A 113 12.57 -11.91 -33.09
N GLY A 114 11.82 -10.98 -33.69
CA GLY A 114 12.05 -10.53 -35.07
C GLY A 114 13.46 -9.97 -35.28
N LEU A 115 13.93 -9.13 -34.36
CA LEU A 115 15.29 -8.59 -34.37
C LEU A 115 16.34 -9.70 -34.34
N ILE A 116 16.23 -10.63 -33.39
CA ILE A 116 17.16 -11.77 -33.25
C ILE A 116 17.21 -12.61 -34.54
N LYS A 117 16.06 -12.79 -35.21
CA LYS A 117 15.97 -13.55 -36.47
C LYS A 117 16.61 -12.85 -37.66
N ASN A 118 16.61 -11.51 -37.68
CA ASN A 118 16.96 -10.72 -38.86
C ASN A 118 18.34 -10.07 -38.77
N THR A 119 18.94 -9.99 -37.58
CA THR A 119 20.31 -9.49 -37.41
C THR A 119 21.34 -10.62 -37.48
N ASP A 120 22.54 -10.31 -38.00
CA ASP A 120 23.71 -11.20 -37.92
C ASP A 120 24.67 -10.79 -36.78
N ASP A 121 24.44 -9.63 -36.17
CA ASP A 121 25.25 -9.10 -35.07
C ASP A 121 24.97 -9.86 -33.76
N ILE A 122 26.04 -10.32 -33.11
CA ILE A 122 25.96 -11.11 -31.88
C ILE A 122 25.62 -10.23 -30.68
N ASP A 123 26.13 -9.00 -30.61
CA ASP A 123 25.88 -8.09 -29.49
C ASP A 123 24.41 -7.65 -29.48
N ILE A 124 23.84 -7.40 -30.66
CA ILE A 124 22.40 -7.10 -30.82
C ILE A 124 21.55 -8.31 -30.39
N LYS A 125 21.94 -9.55 -30.73
CA LYS A 125 21.22 -10.76 -30.30
C LYS A 125 21.26 -10.95 -28.80
N ASP A 126 22.43 -10.76 -28.20
CA ASP A 126 22.62 -10.88 -26.75
C ASP A 126 21.80 -9.82 -26.01
N GLU A 127 21.80 -8.59 -26.50
CA GLU A 127 21.02 -7.51 -25.90
C GLU A 127 19.51 -7.79 -26.02
N ALA A 128 19.02 -8.14 -27.22
CA ALA A 128 17.62 -8.50 -27.42
C ALA A 128 17.20 -9.70 -26.54
N THR A 129 18.09 -10.66 -26.34
CA THR A 129 17.88 -11.81 -25.44
C THR A 129 17.73 -11.38 -23.98
N ARG A 130 18.63 -10.52 -23.48
CA ARG A 130 18.55 -9.97 -22.11
C ARG A 130 17.27 -9.17 -21.91
N MET A 131 16.97 -8.32 -22.88
CA MET A 131 15.78 -7.50 -22.94
C MET A 131 14.50 -8.36 -22.84
N ILE A 132 14.38 -9.46 -23.59
CA ILE A 132 13.25 -10.41 -23.47
C ILE A 132 13.13 -11.02 -22.07
N VAL A 133 14.26 -11.31 -21.41
CA VAL A 133 14.30 -11.92 -20.05
C VAL A 133 14.01 -10.91 -18.94
N ASP A 134 14.32 -9.64 -19.17
CA ASP A 134 14.17 -8.57 -18.18
C ASP A 134 12.81 -7.87 -18.26
N ILE A 135 12.27 -7.74 -19.48
CA ILE A 135 11.06 -6.96 -19.75
C ILE A 135 9.85 -7.89 -19.84
N GLU A 136 9.01 -7.82 -18.81
CA GLU A 136 7.79 -8.61 -18.67
C GLU A 136 7.96 -10.10 -19.05
N PRO A 137 8.88 -10.81 -18.38
CA PRO A 137 9.35 -12.14 -18.79
C PRO A 137 8.22 -13.16 -19.00
N LEU A 138 7.12 -13.03 -18.25
CA LEU A 138 5.95 -13.90 -18.39
C LEU A 138 5.19 -13.71 -19.70
N LYS A 139 5.10 -12.47 -20.19
CA LYS A 139 4.41 -12.17 -21.45
C LYS A 139 5.23 -12.63 -22.65
N ALA A 140 6.54 -12.81 -22.49
CA ALA A 140 7.40 -13.36 -23.53
C ALA A 140 7.23 -14.88 -23.72
N ILE A 141 6.84 -15.63 -22.67
CA ILE A 141 6.71 -17.09 -22.71
C ILE A 141 5.90 -17.59 -23.92
N PRO A 142 4.65 -17.12 -24.19
CA PRO A 142 3.87 -17.61 -25.32
C PRO A 142 4.54 -17.36 -26.70
N GLU A 143 5.31 -16.29 -26.85
CA GLU A 143 6.05 -15.99 -28.08
C GLU A 143 7.32 -16.85 -28.23
N LEU A 144 7.93 -17.24 -27.10
CA LEU A 144 9.15 -18.05 -27.08
C LEU A 144 8.87 -19.55 -27.29
N LEU A 145 7.77 -20.09 -26.77
CA LEU A 145 7.49 -21.55 -26.84
C LEU A 145 7.55 -22.14 -28.26
N PRO A 146 6.97 -21.52 -29.31
CA PRO A 146 7.07 -22.04 -30.67
C PRO A 146 8.51 -22.11 -31.19
N LEU A 147 9.40 -21.21 -30.70
CA LEU A 147 10.77 -21.08 -31.19
C LEU A 147 11.69 -22.21 -30.73
N LEU A 148 11.31 -22.97 -29.70
CA LEU A 148 12.00 -24.21 -29.33
C LEU A 148 12.00 -25.25 -30.46
N ARG A 149 11.08 -25.12 -31.43
CA ARG A 149 10.96 -25.97 -32.61
C ARG A 149 11.33 -25.24 -33.91
N ASP A 150 11.93 -24.05 -33.82
CA ASP A 150 12.34 -23.31 -35.01
C ASP A 150 13.42 -24.08 -35.78
N LYS A 151 13.49 -23.87 -37.10
CA LYS A 151 14.48 -24.52 -37.98
C LYS A 151 15.89 -24.05 -37.66
N ASP A 152 16.06 -22.80 -37.21
CA ASP A 152 17.36 -22.24 -36.83
C ASP A 152 17.83 -22.80 -35.48
N SER A 153 18.99 -23.47 -35.47
CA SER A 153 19.57 -24.03 -34.26
C SER A 153 20.01 -22.98 -33.25
N LEU A 154 20.51 -21.82 -33.70
CA LEU A 154 20.92 -20.76 -32.79
C LEU A 154 19.71 -20.21 -32.04
N LEU A 155 18.62 -19.96 -32.76
CA LEU A 155 17.40 -19.46 -32.16
C LEU A 155 16.78 -20.45 -31.17
N ARG A 156 16.80 -21.76 -31.47
CA ARG A 156 16.39 -22.79 -30.50
C ARG A 156 17.21 -22.72 -29.21
N SER A 157 18.53 -22.61 -29.32
CA SER A 157 19.43 -22.52 -28.17
C SER A 157 19.22 -21.24 -27.35
N LEU A 158 19.10 -20.09 -28.00
CA LEU A 158 18.78 -18.81 -27.33
C LEU A 158 17.42 -18.86 -26.64
N THR A 159 16.42 -19.48 -27.28
CA THR A 159 15.08 -19.65 -26.69
C THR A 159 15.12 -20.50 -25.42
N ALA A 160 15.82 -21.64 -25.45
CA ALA A 160 15.99 -22.49 -24.27
C ALA A 160 16.71 -21.75 -23.13
N PHE A 161 17.72 -20.93 -23.47
CA PHE A 161 18.38 -20.06 -22.50
C PHE A 161 17.42 -19.02 -21.90
N MET A 162 16.69 -18.27 -22.73
CA MET A 162 15.73 -17.26 -22.26
C MET A 162 14.67 -17.86 -21.34
N LEU A 163 14.07 -19.00 -21.73
CA LEU A 163 13.08 -19.69 -20.90
C LEU A 163 13.68 -20.20 -19.59
N SER A 164 14.94 -20.64 -19.59
CA SER A 164 15.64 -21.04 -18.35
C SER A 164 15.86 -19.85 -17.41
N GLU A 165 16.30 -18.70 -17.92
CA GLU A 165 16.51 -17.50 -17.12
C GLU A 165 15.19 -16.92 -16.61
N ILE A 166 14.15 -16.91 -17.44
CA ILE A 166 12.77 -16.57 -17.02
C ILE A 166 12.32 -17.51 -15.91
N GLY A 167 12.52 -18.82 -16.07
CA GLY A 167 12.21 -19.84 -15.07
C GLY A 167 12.88 -19.56 -13.73
N LYS A 168 14.19 -19.33 -13.71
CA LYS A 168 14.94 -18.98 -12.50
C LYS A 168 14.39 -17.73 -11.81
N LYS A 169 14.04 -16.69 -12.56
CA LYS A 169 13.48 -15.45 -11.99
C LYS A 169 12.15 -15.65 -11.28
N ILE A 170 11.33 -16.57 -11.78
CA ILE A 170 10.00 -16.85 -11.23
C ILE A 170 9.96 -18.09 -10.32
N GLY A 171 11.10 -18.78 -10.15
CA GLY A 171 11.32 -19.82 -9.14
C GLY A 171 11.22 -21.26 -9.65
N PHE A 172 11.52 -21.51 -10.92
CA PHE A 172 11.65 -22.86 -11.51
C PHE A 172 13.11 -23.18 -11.78
N ASP A 173 13.49 -24.44 -11.60
CA ASP A 173 14.89 -24.89 -11.69
C ASP A 173 15.34 -25.12 -13.14
N ASP A 174 14.41 -25.44 -14.05
CA ASP A 174 14.65 -25.56 -15.48
C ASP A 174 13.46 -25.08 -16.33
N TYR A 175 13.68 -24.99 -17.64
CA TYR A 175 12.64 -24.52 -18.57
C TYR A 175 11.56 -25.57 -18.86
N GLU A 176 11.79 -26.86 -18.60
CA GLU A 176 10.77 -27.91 -18.78
C GLU A 176 9.70 -27.82 -17.69
N GLU A 177 10.13 -27.60 -16.44
CA GLU A 177 9.26 -27.32 -15.30
C GLU A 177 8.44 -26.05 -15.52
N LEU A 178 9.08 -24.98 -16.02
CA LEU A 178 8.39 -23.76 -16.42
C LEU A 178 7.31 -24.03 -17.48
N ILE A 179 7.61 -24.80 -18.53
CA ILE A 179 6.66 -25.11 -19.60
C ILE A 179 5.44 -25.85 -19.03
N GLN A 180 5.67 -26.87 -18.21
CA GLN A 180 4.57 -27.64 -17.58
C GLN A 180 3.71 -26.75 -16.66
N ALA A 181 4.35 -25.87 -15.90
CA ALA A 181 3.66 -24.92 -15.03
C ALA A 181 2.86 -23.89 -15.86
N TYR A 182 3.39 -23.43 -16.99
CA TYR A 182 2.71 -22.50 -17.89
C TYR A 182 1.51 -23.16 -18.57
N GLU A 183 1.68 -24.34 -19.16
CA GLU A 183 0.61 -25.09 -19.83
C GLU A 183 -0.54 -25.47 -18.88
N SER A 184 -0.25 -25.67 -17.59
CA SER A 184 -1.25 -25.96 -16.56
C SER A 184 -1.87 -24.70 -15.92
N GLY A 185 -1.48 -23.49 -16.36
CA GLY A 185 -1.89 -22.21 -15.78
C GLY A 185 -1.45 -22.04 -14.32
N ALA A 186 -0.42 -22.76 -13.89
CA ALA A 186 0.16 -22.66 -12.55
C ALA A 186 1.08 -21.44 -12.42
N VAL A 187 1.70 -20.97 -13.51
CA VAL A 187 2.57 -19.78 -13.51
C VAL A 187 1.79 -18.52 -13.09
N GLU A 188 0.62 -18.28 -13.66
CA GLU A 188 -0.23 -17.12 -13.33
C GLU A 188 -0.74 -17.22 -11.88
N ARG A 189 -1.09 -18.43 -11.42
CA ARG A 189 -1.52 -18.68 -10.04
C ARG A 189 -0.41 -18.46 -9.03
N ASN A 190 0.80 -18.97 -9.30
CA ASN A 190 1.97 -18.79 -8.45
C ASN A 190 2.44 -17.34 -8.40
N LEU A 191 2.35 -16.61 -9.51
CA LEU A 191 2.71 -15.18 -9.52
C LEU A 191 1.70 -14.33 -8.75
N ALA A 192 0.41 -14.58 -8.94
CA ALA A 192 -0.64 -13.92 -8.15
C ALA A 192 -0.46 -14.23 -6.66
N GLN A 193 -0.11 -15.47 -6.31
CA GLN A 193 0.18 -15.85 -4.93
C GLN A 193 1.43 -15.13 -4.39
N LYS A 194 2.51 -15.03 -5.16
CA LYS A 194 3.75 -14.34 -4.77
C LYS A 194 3.53 -12.83 -4.58
N GLN A 195 2.74 -12.20 -5.46
CA GLN A 195 2.35 -10.79 -5.34
C GLN A 195 1.53 -10.55 -4.08
N VAL A 196 0.52 -11.40 -3.81
CA VAL A 196 -0.27 -11.34 -2.58
C VAL A 196 0.61 -11.52 -1.35
N MET A 197 1.57 -12.46 -1.37
CA MET A 197 2.50 -12.66 -0.25
C MET A 197 3.41 -11.45 -0.01
N TYR A 198 3.90 -10.79 -1.07
CA TYR A 198 4.69 -9.57 -0.94
C TYR A 198 3.88 -8.42 -0.33
N GLU A 199 2.65 -8.21 -0.81
CA GLU A 199 1.74 -7.20 -0.26
C GLU A 199 1.39 -7.48 1.22
N LEU A 200 1.23 -8.76 1.58
CA LEU A 200 1.00 -9.16 2.97
C LEU A 200 2.21 -8.91 3.86
N GLU A 201 3.45 -9.14 3.37
CA GLU A 201 4.66 -8.87 4.17
C GLU A 201 4.87 -7.37 4.39
N LEU A 202 4.59 -6.53 3.38
CA LEU A 202 4.61 -5.07 3.54
C LEU A 202 3.59 -4.59 4.58
N LYS A 203 2.35 -5.11 4.50
CA LYS A 203 1.30 -4.79 5.49
C LYS A 203 1.68 -5.23 6.89
N LYS A 204 2.29 -6.41 7.03
CA LYS A 204 2.78 -6.92 8.31
C LYS A 204 3.86 -6.02 8.89
N GLN A 205 4.78 -5.51 8.08
CA GLN A 205 5.82 -4.60 8.54
C GLN A 205 5.24 -3.27 9.05
N ASP A 206 4.29 -2.68 8.31
CA ASP A 206 3.57 -1.47 8.73
C ASP A 206 2.81 -1.68 10.05
N ILE A 207 2.14 -2.83 10.22
CA ILE A 207 1.45 -3.18 11.47
C ILE A 207 2.43 -3.31 12.63
N LEU A 208 3.60 -3.93 12.42
CA LEU A 208 4.61 -4.09 13.47
C LEU A 208 5.18 -2.74 13.92
N GLU A 209 5.44 -1.81 12.99
CA GLU A 209 5.91 -0.46 13.32
C GLU A 209 4.85 0.33 14.11
N LYS A 210 3.58 0.25 13.68
CA LYS A 210 2.46 0.85 14.41
C LYS A 210 2.29 0.26 15.81
N LEU A 211 2.46 -1.05 15.97
CA LEU A 211 2.39 -1.72 17.27
C LEU A 211 3.52 -1.24 18.20
N GLN A 212 4.75 -1.17 17.70
CA GLN A 212 5.89 -0.66 18.49
C GLN A 212 5.67 0.80 18.93
N THR A 213 5.13 1.63 18.04
CA THR A 213 4.82 3.03 18.35
C THR A 213 3.74 3.13 19.43
N ALA A 214 2.65 2.36 19.30
CA ALA A 214 1.58 2.31 20.29
C ALA A 214 2.06 1.78 21.65
N GLU A 215 2.92 0.76 21.67
CA GLU A 215 3.52 0.24 22.91
C GLU A 215 4.37 1.30 23.62
N ALA A 216 5.14 2.09 22.86
CA ALA A 216 5.93 3.19 23.41
C ALA A 216 5.05 4.31 23.98
N GLU A 217 3.96 4.67 23.29
CA GLU A 217 2.98 5.66 23.77
C GLU A 217 2.28 5.19 25.05
N ILE A 218 1.84 3.93 25.11
CA ILE A 218 1.22 3.34 26.31
C ILE A 218 2.22 3.34 27.49
N ALA A 219 3.47 2.98 27.25
CA ALA A 219 4.50 2.99 28.28
C ALA A 219 4.76 4.41 28.80
N LEU A 220 4.85 5.39 27.90
CA LEU A 220 5.02 6.81 28.25
C LEU A 220 3.82 7.34 29.06
N GLN A 221 2.61 6.94 28.68
CA GLN A 221 1.40 7.36 29.39
C GLN A 221 1.31 6.78 30.80
N LYS A 222 1.68 5.50 30.98
CA LYS A 222 1.79 4.88 32.31
C LYS A 222 2.83 5.58 33.19
N GLU A 223 3.95 5.98 32.60
CA GLU A 223 4.99 6.72 33.32
C GLU A 223 4.52 8.13 33.71
N ARG A 224 3.80 8.82 32.82
CA ARG A 224 3.15 10.10 33.08
C ARG A 224 2.18 10.01 34.26
N GLU A 225 1.31 9.02 34.28
CA GLU A 225 0.39 8.78 35.38
C GLU A 225 1.15 8.61 36.71
N LEU A 226 2.15 7.73 36.73
CA LEU A 226 2.92 7.46 37.94
C LEU A 226 3.62 8.73 38.45
N ASN A 227 4.15 9.55 37.54
CA ASN A 227 4.82 10.79 37.90
C ASN A 227 3.83 11.87 38.33
N LEU A 228 2.65 11.94 37.72
CA LEU A 228 1.58 12.85 38.13
C LEU A 228 1.17 12.56 39.58
N ARG A 229 0.98 11.27 39.92
CA ARG A 229 0.68 10.84 41.30
C ARG A 229 1.75 11.32 42.29
N LYS A 230 3.03 11.25 41.92
CA LYS A 230 4.14 11.75 42.78
C LYS A 230 4.13 13.28 42.91
N ILE A 231 3.79 14.00 41.83
CA ILE A 231 3.73 15.45 41.82
C ILE A 231 2.63 15.93 42.77
N ILE A 232 1.43 15.37 42.63
CA ILE A 232 0.26 15.69 43.44
C ILE A 232 0.54 15.51 44.94
N LYS A 233 1.22 14.42 45.34
CA LYS A 233 1.55 14.16 46.76
C LYS A 233 2.60 15.10 47.35
N ARG A 234 3.40 15.78 46.52
CA ARG A 234 4.59 16.52 46.96
C ARG A 234 4.49 18.04 46.81
N TYR A 235 3.65 18.51 45.91
CA TYR A 235 3.57 19.92 45.57
C TYR A 235 2.13 20.41 45.71
N SER A 236 1.94 21.59 46.29
CA SER A 236 0.66 22.31 46.22
C SER A 236 0.58 23.24 45.01
N GLU A 237 1.74 23.69 44.54
CA GLU A 237 1.95 24.49 43.34
C GLU A 237 3.24 24.05 42.64
N ILE A 238 3.25 24.03 41.31
CA ILE A 238 4.42 23.67 40.50
C ILE A 238 4.44 24.51 39.21
N SER A 239 5.61 24.94 38.74
CA SER A 239 5.68 25.65 37.45
C SER A 239 5.33 24.72 36.29
N LEU A 240 4.71 25.26 35.25
CA LEU A 240 4.35 24.53 34.01
C LEU A 240 5.57 23.86 33.39
N GLU A 241 6.69 24.58 33.28
CA GLU A 241 7.95 24.03 32.74
C GLU A 241 8.46 22.82 33.54
N ARG A 242 8.39 22.90 34.87
CA ARG A 242 8.86 21.82 35.75
C ARG A 242 7.91 20.63 35.71
N MET A 243 6.61 20.87 35.65
CA MET A 243 5.61 19.82 35.49
C MET A 243 5.74 19.12 34.14
N ALA A 244 5.93 19.88 33.05
CA ALA A 244 6.12 19.36 31.69
C ALA A 244 7.37 18.48 31.63
N SER A 245 8.48 18.92 32.24
CA SER A 245 9.71 18.13 32.34
C SER A 245 9.52 16.83 33.12
N LEU A 246 8.85 16.87 34.28
CA LEU A 246 8.61 15.66 35.10
C LEU A 246 7.64 14.66 34.46
N LEU A 247 6.70 15.16 33.65
CA LEU A 247 5.74 14.36 32.89
C LEU A 247 6.21 14.06 31.47
N LYS A 248 7.44 14.42 31.09
CA LYS A 248 8.01 14.17 29.76
C LYS A 248 7.10 14.68 28.62
N PHE A 249 6.54 15.87 28.77
CA PHE A 249 5.97 16.61 27.66
C PHE A 249 7.08 17.36 26.92
N LYS A 250 6.92 17.52 25.60
CA LYS A 250 7.90 18.20 24.77
C LYS A 250 7.99 19.69 25.09
N ASP A 251 6.84 20.27 25.41
CA ASP A 251 6.68 21.67 25.75
C ASP A 251 5.49 21.86 26.71
N THR A 252 5.34 23.09 27.21
CA THR A 252 4.26 23.45 28.14
C THR A 252 2.89 23.49 27.46
N LEU A 253 2.83 23.67 26.13
CA LEU A 253 1.58 23.73 25.39
C LEU A 253 0.93 22.34 25.26
N GLU A 254 1.72 21.31 24.99
CA GLU A 254 1.25 19.91 25.02
C GLU A 254 0.76 19.52 26.41
N LEU A 255 1.49 19.92 27.46
CA LEU A 255 1.05 19.71 28.84
C LEU A 255 -0.30 20.40 29.11
N GLU A 256 -0.44 21.68 28.75
CA GLU A 256 -1.67 22.44 28.97
C GLU A 256 -2.87 21.78 28.28
N LYS A 257 -2.72 21.36 27.02
CA LYS A 257 -3.78 20.63 26.30
C LYS A 257 -4.14 19.33 27.01
N TRP A 258 -3.14 18.56 27.43
CA TRP A 258 -3.37 17.33 28.15
C TRP A 258 -4.09 17.55 29.49
N LEU A 259 -3.75 18.63 30.21
CA LEU A 259 -4.43 19.01 31.46
C LEU A 259 -5.90 19.42 31.23
N LEU A 260 -6.22 20.02 30.08
CA LEU A 260 -7.60 20.38 29.70
C LEU A 260 -8.45 19.17 29.31
N GLU A 261 -7.83 18.08 28.88
CA GLU A 261 -8.50 16.81 28.56
C GLU A 261 -8.76 15.96 29.81
N LEU A 262 -8.15 16.30 30.94
CA LEU A 262 -8.46 15.64 32.21
C LEU A 262 -9.88 15.98 32.65
N PRO A 263 -10.59 15.05 33.30
CA PRO A 263 -11.94 15.29 33.82
C PRO A 263 -11.98 16.47 34.79
N ASP A 264 -13.14 17.13 34.85
CA ASP A 264 -13.35 18.35 35.63
C ASP A 264 -13.05 18.15 37.13
N GLU A 265 -13.16 16.92 37.64
CA GLU A 265 -12.81 16.58 39.02
C GLU A 265 -11.30 16.67 39.32
N LEU A 266 -10.47 16.60 38.28
CA LEU A 266 -9.02 16.76 38.32
C LEU A 266 -8.56 18.15 37.85
N ALA A 267 -9.48 19.11 37.66
CA ALA A 267 -9.20 20.39 37.01
C ALA A 267 -8.06 21.19 37.67
N PHE A 268 -6.86 21.04 37.13
CA PHE A 268 -5.69 21.82 37.50
C PHE A 268 -5.89 23.28 37.10
N GLN A 269 -5.56 24.21 38.02
CA GLN A 269 -5.65 25.64 37.71
C GLN A 269 -4.29 26.16 37.25
N VAL A 270 -4.22 26.66 36.03
CA VAL A 270 -3.02 27.28 35.48
C VAL A 270 -3.15 28.80 35.59
N GLN A 271 -2.27 29.45 36.36
CA GLN A 271 -2.19 30.91 36.47
C GLN A 271 -0.74 31.36 36.39
N LYS A 272 -0.40 32.23 35.43
CA LYS A 272 0.95 32.83 35.27
C LYS A 272 2.08 31.81 35.37
N ASP A 273 2.04 30.78 34.53
CA ASP A 273 3.05 29.71 34.45
C ASP A 273 3.15 28.79 35.68
N VAL A 274 2.19 28.90 36.61
CA VAL A 274 2.09 28.03 37.79
C VAL A 274 0.82 27.19 37.71
N VAL A 275 0.99 25.88 37.87
CA VAL A 275 -0.08 24.91 38.03
C VAL A 275 -0.36 24.74 39.52
N ARG A 276 -1.59 25.06 39.93
CA ARG A 276 -2.09 24.78 41.28
C ARG A 276 -2.75 23.41 41.31
N ILE A 277 -2.35 22.61 42.29
CA ILE A 277 -2.88 21.26 42.49
C ILE A 277 -4.14 21.35 43.36
N PRO A 278 -5.31 20.86 42.90
CA PRO A 278 -6.55 20.86 43.66
C PRO A 278 -6.40 20.27 45.07
N GLN A 279 -7.02 20.89 46.09
CA GLN A 279 -6.96 20.41 47.48
C GLN A 279 -7.54 19.01 47.66
N ILE A 280 -8.59 18.65 46.90
CA ILE A 280 -9.20 17.30 46.93
C ILE A 280 -8.21 16.18 46.56
N LEU A 281 -7.14 16.51 45.84
CA LEU A 281 -6.07 15.58 45.48
C LEU A 281 -4.95 15.52 46.54
N GLN A 282 -4.89 16.52 47.42
CA GLN A 282 -3.93 16.58 48.54
C GLN A 282 -4.48 15.91 49.80
N ASP A 283 -5.80 15.91 49.97
CA ASP A 283 -6.50 15.23 51.05
C ASP A 283 -6.68 13.74 50.68
N GLU A 284 -5.82 12.86 51.21
CA GLU A 284 -5.80 11.41 50.95
C GLU A 284 -7.13 10.71 51.25
N THR A 285 -8.07 10.74 50.31
CA THR A 285 -9.26 9.87 50.31
C THR A 285 -9.11 8.81 49.23
N ILE A 286 -9.43 7.56 49.59
CA ILE A 286 -9.39 6.38 48.70
C ILE A 286 -10.17 6.64 47.39
N GLU A 287 -11.17 7.51 47.44
CA GLU A 287 -12.00 7.96 46.32
C GLU A 287 -11.21 8.72 45.24
N ALA A 288 -10.14 9.45 45.58
CA ALA A 288 -9.30 10.14 44.60
C ALA A 288 -8.36 9.19 43.84
N GLU A 289 -7.82 8.15 44.49
CA GLU A 289 -7.01 7.13 43.81
C GLU A 289 -7.86 6.24 42.91
N GLU A 290 -9.08 5.90 43.31
CA GLU A 290 -10.08 5.21 42.47
C GLU A 290 -10.58 6.09 41.32
N ALA A 291 -10.79 7.40 41.54
CA ALA A 291 -11.18 8.34 40.49
C ALA A 291 -10.08 8.48 39.44
N ILE A 292 -8.82 8.69 39.84
CA ILE A 292 -7.68 8.75 38.90
C ILE A 292 -7.57 7.43 38.10
N SER A 293 -7.77 6.26 38.74
CA SER A 293 -7.74 4.97 38.04
C SER A 293 -8.89 4.82 37.03
N LYS A 294 -10.13 5.14 37.41
CA LYS A 294 -11.31 5.08 36.53
C LYS A 294 -11.20 6.03 35.34
N ILE A 295 -10.64 7.21 35.59
CA ILE A 295 -10.43 8.25 34.57
C ILE A 295 -9.40 7.78 33.54
N LEU A 296 -8.29 7.18 33.97
CA LEU A 296 -7.24 6.71 33.04
C LEU A 296 -7.63 5.41 32.33
N ASP A 297 -8.51 4.60 32.93
CA ASP A 297 -9.15 3.48 32.23
C ASP A 297 -10.16 3.94 31.18
N SER A 298 -10.84 5.09 31.36
CA SER A 298 -11.77 5.65 30.36
C SER A 298 -11.07 6.20 29.10
N PHE A 299 -9.77 6.51 29.17
CA PHE A 299 -8.94 6.86 28.01
C PHE A 299 -8.53 5.65 27.15
N LYS A 300 -8.81 4.42 27.56
CA LYS A 300 -8.56 3.21 26.76
C LYS A 300 -9.62 2.96 25.67
N GLU A 301 -10.76 3.66 25.70
CA GLU A 301 -11.84 3.48 24.73
C GLU A 301 -11.82 4.53 23.60
N VAL A 302 -10.72 4.60 22.87
CA VAL A 302 -10.80 4.92 21.43
C VAL A 302 -10.29 3.71 20.69
N GLY A 303 -11.00 2.59 20.87
CA GLY A 303 -10.74 1.38 20.12
C GLY A 303 -11.11 1.60 18.66
N SER A 304 -10.14 1.46 17.76
CA SER A 304 -10.40 1.27 16.35
C SER A 304 -11.14 -0.06 16.19
N TYR A 305 -12.48 -0.04 16.22
CA TYR A 305 -13.27 -1.24 15.99
C TYR A 305 -13.01 -1.73 14.56
N THR A 306 -13.11 -3.04 14.34
CA THR A 306 -13.00 -3.62 13.00
C THR A 306 -14.21 -4.49 12.71
N CYS A 307 -14.61 -4.57 11.44
CA CYS A 307 -15.69 -5.43 11.02
C CYS A 307 -15.32 -6.88 11.34
N HIS A 308 -16.15 -7.54 12.16
CA HIS A 308 -15.98 -8.94 12.49
C HIS A 308 -15.77 -9.82 11.25
N ASN A 309 -16.49 -9.60 10.15
CA ASN A 309 -16.41 -10.51 9.01
C ASN A 309 -15.19 -10.31 8.08
N CYS A 310 -14.69 -9.08 7.92
CA CYS A 310 -13.66 -8.75 6.92
C CYS A 310 -12.44 -7.98 7.46
N GLY A 311 -12.47 -7.53 8.72
CA GLY A 311 -11.40 -6.76 9.33
C GLY A 311 -11.36 -5.27 8.95
N TYR A 312 -12.30 -4.78 8.12
CA TYR A 312 -12.36 -3.36 7.74
C TYR A 312 -12.57 -2.45 8.98
N PRO A 313 -11.84 -1.32 9.13
CA PRO A 313 -12.04 -0.39 10.24
C PRO A 313 -13.47 0.18 10.29
N ILE A 314 -14.11 0.17 11.45
CA ILE A 314 -15.49 0.65 11.64
C ILE A 314 -15.58 1.57 12.86
N GLU A 315 -16.61 2.41 12.87
CA GLU A 315 -16.98 3.19 14.05
C GLU A 315 -17.98 2.41 14.92
N LYS A 316 -18.11 2.83 16.18
CA LYS A 316 -18.98 2.21 17.19
C LYS A 316 -20.43 2.02 16.74
N ASP A 317 -20.97 2.96 15.97
CA ASP A 317 -22.41 3.01 15.69
C ASP A 317 -22.80 2.30 14.37
N PHE A 318 -21.83 1.70 13.68
CA PHE A 318 -22.07 1.05 12.39
C PHE A 318 -22.84 -0.25 12.57
N LYS A 319 -24.00 -0.37 11.92
CA LYS A 319 -24.80 -1.61 11.92
C LYS A 319 -24.41 -2.58 10.83
N LEU A 320 -23.92 -2.07 9.70
CA LEU A 320 -23.46 -2.82 8.53
C LEU A 320 -22.04 -2.38 8.18
N CYS A 321 -21.22 -3.32 7.74
CA CYS A 321 -19.88 -2.99 7.26
C CYS A 321 -19.95 -2.29 5.90
N PRO A 322 -19.28 -1.14 5.70
CA PRO A 322 -19.28 -0.43 4.42
C PRO A 322 -18.50 -1.18 3.32
N ASP A 323 -17.58 -2.07 3.69
CA ASP A 323 -16.77 -2.84 2.74
C ASP A 323 -17.47 -4.15 2.30
N CYS A 324 -17.83 -5.01 3.25
CA CYS A 324 -18.41 -6.31 2.92
C CYS A 324 -19.95 -6.35 2.94
N GLY A 325 -20.62 -5.32 3.47
CA GLY A 325 -22.08 -5.25 3.57
C GLY A 325 -22.71 -6.09 4.68
N GLU A 326 -21.92 -6.87 5.42
CA GLU A 326 -22.42 -7.78 6.46
C GLU A 326 -22.77 -7.04 7.77
N PRO A 327 -23.73 -7.58 8.57
CA PRO A 327 -24.08 -7.03 9.88
C PRO A 327 -22.91 -7.09 10.87
N ILE A 328 -22.74 -5.99 11.60
CA ILE A 328 -21.72 -5.90 12.65
C ILE A 328 -22.32 -6.43 13.96
N PRO A 329 -21.80 -7.53 14.51
CA PRO A 329 -22.27 -8.03 15.80
C PRO A 329 -21.92 -7.04 16.91
N HIS A 330 -22.88 -6.72 17.77
CA HIS A 330 -22.66 -5.88 18.94
C HIS A 330 -22.85 -6.71 20.21
N CYS A 331 -22.13 -6.32 21.25
CA CYS A 331 -22.28 -6.93 22.55
C CYS A 331 -23.50 -6.36 23.27
N GLU A 332 -24.42 -7.21 23.71
CA GLU A 332 -25.64 -6.77 24.42
C GLU A 332 -25.38 -6.17 25.80
N ILE A 333 -24.16 -6.27 26.32
CA ILE A 333 -23.82 -5.80 27.67
C ILE A 333 -23.11 -4.44 27.59
N CYS A 334 -21.99 -4.34 26.87
CA CYS A 334 -21.27 -3.07 26.72
C CYS A 334 -21.75 -2.21 25.54
N LYS A 335 -22.61 -2.75 24.67
CA LYS A 335 -23.15 -2.08 23.46
C LYS A 335 -22.10 -1.69 22.41
N LEU A 336 -20.87 -2.19 22.52
CA LEU A 336 -19.80 -1.95 21.55
C LEU A 336 -19.78 -3.04 20.45
N PRO A 337 -19.25 -2.73 19.26
CA PRO A 337 -18.97 -3.73 18.22
C PRO A 337 -18.07 -4.86 18.74
N ILE A 338 -18.35 -6.08 18.31
CA ILE A 338 -17.46 -7.23 18.47
C ILE A 338 -16.56 -7.25 17.23
N SER A 339 -15.26 -7.00 17.43
CA SER A 339 -14.28 -6.81 16.37
C SER A 339 -13.78 -8.13 15.75
N PHE A 340 -13.03 -8.01 14.65
CA PHE A 340 -12.36 -9.16 14.03
C PHE A 340 -11.39 -9.81 15.02
N GLY A 341 -11.46 -11.15 15.14
CA GLY A 341 -10.60 -11.93 16.03
C GLY A 341 -11.03 -11.95 17.50
N GLU A 342 -12.06 -11.19 17.90
CA GLU A 342 -12.59 -11.24 19.25
C GLU A 342 -13.46 -12.49 19.46
N THR A 343 -13.35 -13.08 20.64
CA THR A 343 -14.22 -14.20 21.04
C THR A 343 -15.56 -13.67 21.53
N TYR A 344 -16.65 -14.25 21.02
CA TYR A 344 -18.00 -13.90 21.44
C TYR A 344 -18.86 -15.13 21.62
N GLY A 345 -19.88 -14.99 22.46
CA GLY A 345 -20.92 -15.97 22.68
C GLY A 345 -22.25 -15.45 22.17
N PHE A 346 -23.22 -16.35 22.03
CA PHE A 346 -24.59 -16.00 21.70
C PHE A 346 -25.59 -16.72 22.60
N CYS A 347 -26.78 -16.13 22.78
CA CYS A 347 -27.90 -16.79 23.42
C CYS A 347 -28.49 -17.87 22.49
N PRO A 348 -28.61 -19.14 22.91
CA PRO A 348 -29.19 -20.19 22.06
C PRO A 348 -30.70 -20.01 21.80
N LEU A 349 -31.37 -19.12 22.54
CA LEU A 349 -32.81 -18.90 22.43
C LEU A 349 -33.17 -17.69 21.54
N CYS A 350 -32.36 -16.63 21.56
CA CYS A 350 -32.66 -15.39 20.84
C CYS A 350 -31.51 -14.86 19.98
N GLU A 351 -30.39 -15.59 19.94
CA GLU A 351 -29.19 -15.27 19.15
C GLU A 351 -28.51 -13.92 19.46
N ALA A 352 -28.95 -13.26 20.55
CA ALA A 352 -28.29 -12.10 21.13
C ALA A 352 -26.81 -12.40 21.35
N LYS A 353 -25.93 -11.48 20.96
CA LYS A 353 -24.47 -11.67 20.97
C LYS A 353 -23.81 -10.84 22.06
N GLY A 354 -22.67 -11.30 22.54
CA GLY A 354 -21.88 -10.62 23.57
C GLY A 354 -20.43 -11.06 23.52
N HIS A 355 -19.49 -10.16 23.80
CA HIS A 355 -18.11 -10.57 24.09
C HIS A 355 -18.13 -11.71 25.10
N LEU A 356 -17.37 -12.75 24.83
CA LEU A 356 -17.47 -13.99 25.59
C LEU A 356 -17.31 -13.77 27.11
N PRO A 357 -16.33 -12.95 27.59
CA PRO A 357 -16.19 -12.67 29.01
C PRO A 357 -17.42 -11.96 29.61
N HIS A 358 -17.86 -10.86 29.00
CA HIS A 358 -19.03 -10.10 29.46
C HIS A 358 -20.26 -10.99 29.55
N PHE A 359 -20.50 -11.80 28.51
CA PHE A 359 -21.69 -12.62 28.44
C PHE A 359 -21.66 -13.77 29.46
N GLN A 360 -20.50 -14.42 29.61
CA GLN A 360 -20.33 -15.46 30.62
C GLN A 360 -20.47 -14.91 32.05
N GLU A 361 -19.87 -13.75 32.35
CA GLU A 361 -20.00 -13.11 33.66
C GLU A 361 -21.46 -12.74 33.97
N TRP A 362 -22.17 -12.18 33.00
CA TRP A 362 -23.59 -11.87 33.16
C TRP A 362 -24.42 -13.11 33.48
N VAL A 363 -24.21 -14.20 32.73
CA VAL A 363 -24.97 -15.45 32.94
C VAL A 363 -24.57 -16.12 34.25
N LYS A 364 -23.29 -16.07 34.67
CA LYS A 364 -22.87 -16.53 36.01
C LYS A 364 -23.59 -15.77 37.12
N ALA A 365 -23.72 -14.45 36.98
CA ALA A 365 -24.32 -13.61 38.00
C ALA A 365 -25.86 -13.69 38.02
N ASN A 366 -26.51 -13.71 36.85
CA ASN A 366 -27.96 -13.53 36.72
C ASN A 366 -28.70 -14.80 36.27
N GLY A 367 -28.00 -15.82 35.78
CA GLY A 367 -28.59 -17.06 35.25
C GLY A 367 -29.49 -16.87 34.01
N THR A 368 -29.47 -15.70 33.39
CA THR A 368 -30.40 -15.29 32.32
C THR A 368 -29.68 -14.55 31.18
N CYS A 369 -30.31 -14.53 30.01
CA CYS A 369 -29.85 -13.73 28.87
C CYS A 369 -30.08 -12.22 29.11
N PRO A 370 -29.11 -11.33 28.83
CA PRO A 370 -29.28 -9.88 28.99
C PRO A 370 -30.31 -9.26 28.02
N HIS A 371 -30.66 -9.97 26.94
CA HIS A 371 -31.60 -9.47 25.94
C HIS A 371 -33.02 -10.02 26.15
N CYS A 372 -33.21 -11.35 26.14
CA CYS A 372 -34.55 -11.96 26.24
C CYS A 372 -34.98 -12.31 27.67
N LEU A 373 -34.09 -12.15 28.66
CA LEU A 373 -34.31 -12.43 30.08
C LEU A 373 -34.68 -13.89 30.42
N GLN A 374 -34.58 -14.80 29.44
CA GLN A 374 -34.80 -16.22 29.65
C GLN A 374 -33.59 -16.87 30.31
N LYS A 375 -33.83 -17.90 31.13
CA LYS A 375 -32.76 -18.69 31.74
C LYS A 375 -31.95 -19.42 30.68
N ILE A 376 -30.63 -19.29 30.77
CA ILE A 376 -29.69 -19.98 29.87
C ILE A 376 -28.56 -20.63 30.68
N PRO A 377 -28.17 -21.88 30.36
CA PRO A 377 -27.03 -22.54 31.00
C PRO A 377 -25.72 -21.93 30.52
N LEU A 378 -24.71 -21.90 31.38
CA LEU A 378 -23.39 -21.36 31.04
C LEU A 378 -22.72 -22.16 29.92
N GLU A 379 -22.96 -23.48 29.92
CA GLU A 379 -22.47 -24.45 28.93
C GLU A 379 -23.07 -24.21 27.54
N GLY A 380 -24.17 -23.44 27.43
CA GLY A 380 -24.81 -23.09 26.18
C GLY A 380 -24.16 -21.91 25.44
N ILE A 381 -23.18 -21.24 26.04
CA ILE A 381 -22.45 -20.13 25.42
C ILE A 381 -21.28 -20.71 24.63
N VAL A 382 -21.54 -21.04 23.36
CA VAL A 382 -20.54 -21.62 22.46
C VAL A 382 -19.59 -20.51 21.97
N PRO A 383 -18.26 -20.64 22.17
CA PRO A 383 -17.30 -19.77 21.52
C PRO A 383 -17.38 -20.01 20.01
N VAL A 384 -17.73 -18.98 19.24
CA VAL A 384 -17.68 -19.07 17.78
C VAL A 384 -16.25 -18.78 17.34
N GLU A 385 -15.51 -19.82 16.96
CA GLU A 385 -14.21 -19.65 16.31
C GLU A 385 -14.39 -19.12 14.88
N HIS A 386 -13.56 -18.16 14.51
CA HIS A 386 -13.68 -17.44 13.25
C HIS A 386 -13.35 -18.36 12.07
N THR A 387 -14.34 -18.61 11.21
CA THR A 387 -14.09 -19.22 9.89
C THR A 387 -13.96 -18.10 8.87
N ILE A 388 -12.79 -17.97 8.26
CA ILE A 388 -12.55 -17.00 7.18
C ILE A 388 -13.43 -17.41 6.00
N LYS A 389 -14.49 -16.65 5.71
CA LYS A 389 -15.15 -16.71 4.41
C LYS A 389 -14.20 -16.12 3.38
N LYS A 390 -13.39 -16.97 2.72
CA LYS A 390 -12.64 -16.58 1.53
C LYS A 390 -13.63 -16.02 0.51
N ARG A 391 -13.43 -14.77 0.10
CA ARG A 391 -14.09 -14.19 -1.08
C ARG A 391 -13.47 -14.79 -2.34
#